data_AF-A0A7V4GHF0-F1
#
_entry.id   AF-A0A7V4GHF0-F1
#
_cell.length_a   1.000
_cell.length_b   1.000
_cell.length_c   1.000
_cell.angle_alpha   90.00
_cell.angle_beta   90.00
_cell.angle_gamma   90.00
#
_symmetry.space_group_name_H-M   'P 1'
#
loop_
_entity.id
_entity.type
_entity.pdbx_description
1 polymer ?
#
loop_
_entity_poly.entity_id
_entity_poly.type
_entity_poly.pdbx_seq_one_letter_code
_entity_poly.pdbx_strand_id
1 'polypeptide(L)'
;MTLAPIGTGAAEAAVADAPGRLPSRPLIFRANGRRVALAALLVTGVAAAVGASTELPFGLALLGAIAVGLVYYAATWWARIGSLGIRIDDQGIHRRGARERASIAWSELRSIDLAETPAAIRGRPVRLRYIVLEGRGRERILFADLSPIGSPAIRIEVDGPQPLTDVADSGVLLALIADRAGDERYLPEVLREHATPPVTAVPEPRAEEPAQAGSTEKRRVSIGGFLVLLAKIGTKLAKGLPAALKTFKLGPALASTAVYGVLLSWEFAVAIMVMLAFHEYGHVHAMRRAGLQVRGIYFIPLLGAAAVTEDTWRTRAEQARIALAGPLWGLGLTAAAALFDAATGFAHPAVGVIVAWWALLNLFNLLPVNPLDGGRVLAAVGYSLGSRLGIFLSLGMFVAALGLAWAFEITLLAVVGAVGLLEFASEAGAAIRFRQITSSPRVAALSPAGLATLKGLARPSLGEEADQALFHFELRQSQRLRRLARVTPMTRGQVVRWAAAYFVVTGLLLALLLASAAAHPDATLAREILR
;
A
#
# COMPACT_ATOMS: atom_id res chain seq x y z
N MET A 1 30.87 -37.13 -1.43
CA MET A 1 30.94 -35.66 -1.36
C MET A 1 29.61 -35.18 -0.85
N THR A 2 29.51 -35.07 0.47
CA THR A 2 28.29 -34.85 1.25
C THR A 2 28.05 -33.35 1.33
N LEU A 3 27.02 -32.84 0.65
CA LEU A 3 26.59 -31.45 0.77
C LEU A 3 25.66 -31.31 1.98
N ALA A 4 26.07 -30.47 2.93
CA ALA A 4 25.36 -30.16 4.15
C ALA A 4 24.01 -29.45 3.88
N PRO A 5 23.00 -29.61 4.75
CA PRO A 5 21.70 -28.95 4.59
C PRO A 5 21.83 -27.45 4.92
N ILE A 6 21.45 -26.60 3.97
CA ILE A 6 21.39 -25.14 4.15
C ILE A 6 20.13 -24.80 4.93
N GLY A 7 20.32 -24.16 6.09
CA GLY A 7 19.35 -24.00 7.17
C GLY A 7 18.03 -23.31 6.81
N THR A 8 16.98 -23.87 7.40
CA THR A 8 15.60 -23.38 7.53
C THR A 8 15.55 -22.08 8.36
N GLY A 9 15.77 -20.92 7.74
CA GLY A 9 15.93 -19.65 8.49
C GLY A 9 15.04 -18.48 8.07
N ALA A 10 13.82 -18.68 7.57
CA ALA A 10 12.93 -17.53 7.33
C ALA A 10 11.43 -17.83 7.51
N ALA A 11 11.10 -18.49 8.62
CA ALA A 11 9.80 -18.47 9.27
C ALA A 11 9.93 -18.81 10.77
N GLU A 12 11.07 -18.49 11.40
CA GLU A 12 11.09 -18.43 12.86
C GLU A 12 10.37 -17.17 13.27
N ALA A 13 9.41 -17.39 14.15
CA ALA A 13 8.71 -16.38 14.92
C ALA A 13 9.66 -15.26 15.33
N ALA A 14 9.10 -14.05 15.48
CA ALA A 14 9.61 -13.13 16.48
C ALA A 14 9.51 -13.84 17.85
N VAL A 15 10.46 -14.74 18.11
CA VAL A 15 10.76 -15.25 19.43
C VAL A 15 11.08 -14.01 20.23
N ALA A 16 10.32 -13.84 21.30
CA ALA A 16 10.50 -12.80 22.26
C ALA A 16 11.98 -12.79 22.70
N ASP A 17 12.76 -11.86 22.14
CA ASP A 17 13.97 -11.39 22.82
C ASP A 17 13.49 -10.90 24.18
N ALA A 18 14.18 -11.37 25.24
CA ALA A 18 13.84 -11.10 26.62
C ALA A 18 13.47 -9.62 26.83
N PRO A 19 12.47 -9.30 27.69
CA PRO A 19 12.02 -7.94 27.89
C PRO A 19 13.21 -7.02 28.21
N GLY A 20 13.52 -6.08 27.30
CA GLY A 20 14.57 -5.08 27.48
C GLY A 20 15.74 -5.09 26.48
N ARG A 21 15.75 -5.94 25.44
CA ARG A 21 16.77 -5.85 24.37
C ARG A 21 16.15 -5.47 23.03
N LEU A 22 16.65 -4.39 22.42
CA LEU A 22 16.43 -4.07 21.01
C LEU A 22 16.87 -5.25 20.15
N PRO A 23 16.26 -5.48 18.97
CA PRO A 23 16.67 -6.56 18.08
C PRO A 23 18.17 -6.45 17.75
N SER A 24 18.85 -7.59 17.62
CA SER A 24 20.28 -7.71 17.24
C SER A 24 20.67 -7.03 15.92
N ARG A 25 19.69 -6.52 15.17
CA ARG A 25 19.90 -5.73 13.95
C ARG A 25 19.85 -4.24 14.25
N PRO A 26 20.81 -3.45 13.74
CA PRO A 26 20.84 -2.01 13.97
C PRO A 26 19.56 -1.34 13.43
N LEU A 27 18.96 -0.46 14.24
CA LEU A 27 17.86 0.39 13.80
C LEU A 27 18.45 1.67 13.21
N ILE A 28 18.01 2.01 11.99
CA ILE A 28 18.53 3.16 11.25
C ILE A 28 17.40 4.17 11.04
N PHE A 29 17.58 5.36 11.59
CA PHE A 29 16.73 6.52 11.40
C PHE A 29 17.42 7.48 10.43
N ARG A 30 16.99 7.46 9.17
CA ARG A 30 17.60 8.28 8.11
C ARG A 30 17.08 9.71 8.14
N ALA A 31 17.91 10.62 7.66
CA ALA A 31 17.53 12.01 7.49
C ALA A 31 16.39 12.18 6.47
N ASN A 32 15.60 13.24 6.62
CA ASN A 32 14.42 13.45 5.80
C ASN A 32 14.77 13.77 4.34
N GLY A 33 14.22 12.98 3.41
CA GLY A 33 14.41 13.12 1.97
C GLY A 33 13.45 14.08 1.25
N ARG A 34 12.56 14.79 1.96
CA ARG A 34 11.48 15.60 1.36
C ARG A 34 11.94 16.57 0.26
N ARG A 35 13.10 17.23 0.42
CA ARG A 35 13.63 18.14 -0.62
C ARG A 35 14.11 17.42 -1.87
N VAL A 36 14.69 16.23 -1.70
CA VAL A 36 15.09 15.38 -2.83
C VAL A 36 13.84 14.92 -3.59
N ALA A 37 12.75 14.63 -2.89
CA ALA A 37 11.46 14.35 -3.52
C ALA A 37 10.89 15.57 -4.26
N LEU A 38 10.90 16.77 -3.66
CA LEU A 38 10.43 17.99 -4.30
C LEU A 38 11.27 18.37 -5.53
N ALA A 39 12.60 18.26 -5.44
CA ALA A 39 13.49 18.50 -6.57
C ALA A 39 13.27 17.47 -7.69
N ALA A 40 13.06 16.21 -7.35
CA ALA A 40 12.69 15.18 -8.31
C ALA A 40 11.37 15.49 -9.02
N LEU A 41 10.34 15.93 -8.29
CA LEU A 41 9.06 16.36 -8.88
C LEU A 41 9.24 17.55 -9.84
N LEU A 42 10.10 18.50 -9.50
CA LEU A 42 10.41 19.63 -10.37
C LEU A 42 11.13 19.18 -11.64
N VAL A 43 12.10 18.26 -11.51
CA VAL A 43 12.79 17.62 -12.64
C VAL A 43 11.79 16.84 -13.51
N THR A 44 10.85 16.11 -12.91
CA THR A 44 9.75 15.46 -13.63
C THR A 44 8.92 16.49 -14.39
N GLY A 45 8.52 17.58 -13.75
CA GLY A 45 7.72 18.63 -14.39
C GLY A 45 8.42 19.26 -15.60
N VAL A 46 9.72 19.56 -15.47
CA VAL A 46 10.53 20.08 -16.57
C VAL A 46 10.64 19.05 -17.70
N ALA A 47 10.94 17.79 -17.38
CA ALA A 47 11.04 16.74 -18.38
C ALA A 47 9.69 16.49 -19.09
N ALA A 48 8.56 16.65 -18.39
CA ALA A 48 7.23 16.52 -18.98
C ALA A 48 6.94 17.69 -19.93
N ALA A 49 7.31 18.92 -19.55
CA ALA A 49 7.19 20.10 -20.42
C ALA A 49 8.06 19.97 -21.68
N VAL A 50 9.28 19.46 -21.55
CA VAL A 50 10.16 19.17 -22.69
C VAL A 50 9.55 18.10 -23.58
N GLY A 51 9.07 16.99 -23.01
CA GLY A 51 8.42 15.93 -23.78
C GLY A 51 7.16 16.43 -24.50
N ALA A 52 6.36 17.29 -23.87
CA ALA A 52 5.19 17.91 -24.51
C ALA A 52 5.55 18.88 -25.66
N SER A 53 6.79 19.38 -25.70
CA SER A 53 7.32 20.19 -26.80
C SER A 53 7.91 19.36 -27.95
N THR A 54 7.91 18.03 -27.84
CA THR A 54 8.34 17.12 -28.90
C THR A 54 7.13 16.50 -29.62
N GLU A 55 7.32 15.93 -30.81
CA GLU A 55 6.27 15.14 -31.49
C GLU A 55 5.97 13.79 -30.81
N LEU A 56 6.48 13.55 -29.59
CA LEU A 56 6.17 12.35 -28.84
C LEU A 56 4.70 12.37 -28.38
N PRO A 57 4.00 11.22 -28.48
CA PRO A 57 2.72 11.01 -27.80
C PRO A 57 2.80 11.45 -26.33
N PHE A 58 1.78 12.17 -25.85
CA PHE A 58 1.75 12.76 -24.50
C PHE A 58 2.05 11.74 -23.39
N GLY A 59 1.53 10.50 -23.51
CA GLY A 59 1.82 9.43 -22.56
C GLY A 59 3.30 9.03 -22.50
N LEU A 60 4.01 9.04 -23.63
CA LEU A 60 5.43 8.73 -23.70
C LEU A 60 6.28 9.84 -23.11
N ALA A 61 5.95 11.09 -23.44
CA ALA A 61 6.56 12.27 -22.85
C ALA A 61 6.45 12.25 -21.31
N LEU A 62 5.26 11.93 -20.80
CA LEU A 62 4.99 11.87 -19.36
C LEU A 62 5.73 10.71 -18.66
N LEU A 63 5.76 9.52 -19.27
CA LEU A 63 6.50 8.37 -18.74
C LEU A 63 8.00 8.61 -18.68
N GLY A 64 8.57 9.16 -19.76
CA GLY A 64 9.98 9.55 -19.79
C GLY A 64 10.30 10.55 -18.69
N ALA A 65 9.43 11.54 -18.50
CA ALA A 65 9.57 12.53 -17.45
C ALA A 65 9.55 11.95 -16.02
N ILE A 66 8.63 11.02 -15.75
CA ILE A 66 8.54 10.32 -14.47
C ILE A 66 9.80 9.50 -14.22
N ALA A 67 10.28 8.76 -15.24
CA ALA A 67 11.51 7.97 -15.15
C ALA A 67 12.73 8.84 -14.82
N VAL A 68 12.88 9.99 -15.50
CA VAL A 68 13.97 10.96 -15.24
C VAL A 68 13.90 11.49 -13.81
N GLY A 69 12.72 11.86 -13.33
CA GLY A 69 12.54 12.31 -11.95
C GLY A 69 12.86 11.23 -10.91
N LEU A 70 12.45 9.98 -11.15
CA LEU A 70 12.77 8.85 -10.26
C LEU A 70 14.28 8.54 -10.22
N VAL A 71 14.95 8.57 -11.38
CA VAL A 71 16.41 8.39 -11.45
C VAL A 71 17.11 9.52 -10.71
N TYR A 72 16.69 10.77 -10.94
CA TYR A 72 17.22 11.92 -10.21
C TYR A 72 17.02 11.76 -8.71
N TYR A 73 15.82 11.37 -8.26
CA TYR A 73 15.52 11.10 -6.86
C TYR A 73 16.45 10.03 -6.29
N ALA A 74 16.57 8.87 -6.93
CA ALA A 74 17.37 7.76 -6.44
C ALA A 74 18.86 8.14 -6.35
N ALA A 75 19.40 8.77 -7.40
CA ALA A 75 20.80 9.20 -7.45
C ALA A 75 21.11 10.25 -6.38
N THR A 76 20.28 11.28 -6.26
CA THR A 76 20.48 12.35 -5.26
C THR A 76 20.20 11.88 -3.84
N TRP A 77 19.22 11.00 -3.64
CA TRP A 77 18.95 10.40 -2.34
C TRP A 77 20.14 9.54 -1.89
N TRP A 78 20.69 8.69 -2.77
CA TRP A 78 21.87 7.88 -2.48
C TRP A 78 23.09 8.75 -2.17
N ALA A 79 23.35 9.77 -3.00
CA ALA A 79 24.52 10.63 -2.87
C ALA A 79 24.45 11.58 -1.65
N ARG A 80 23.25 12.01 -1.23
CA ARG A 80 23.11 13.09 -0.23
C ARG A 80 22.50 12.67 1.10
N ILE A 81 21.63 11.66 1.15
CA ILE A 81 20.76 11.40 2.32
C ILE A 81 20.79 9.93 2.77
N GLY A 82 21.07 8.99 1.87
CA GLY A 82 20.95 7.55 2.13
C GLY A 82 21.82 7.02 3.28
N SER A 83 22.91 7.73 3.59
CA SER A 83 23.79 7.45 4.72
C SER A 83 23.70 8.42 5.89
N LEU A 84 22.88 9.48 5.79
CA LEU A 84 22.74 10.49 6.84
C LEU A 84 21.66 10.09 7.84
N GLY A 85 21.91 10.31 9.13
CA GLY A 85 20.94 10.05 10.19
C GLY A 85 21.58 9.47 11.45
N ILE A 86 20.76 8.78 12.24
CA ILE A 86 21.14 8.15 13.50
C ILE A 86 20.93 6.65 13.39
N ARG A 87 21.94 5.89 13.82
CA ARG A 87 21.91 4.43 13.93
C ARG A 87 22.07 4.06 15.41
N ILE A 88 21.19 3.21 15.91
CA ILE A 88 21.32 2.61 17.24
C ILE A 88 21.61 1.11 17.09
N ASP A 89 22.58 0.63 17.84
CA ASP A 89 22.98 -0.77 17.88
C ASP A 89 23.43 -1.18 19.29
N ASP A 90 24.00 -2.37 19.45
CA ASP A 90 24.44 -2.88 20.75
C ASP A 90 25.60 -2.09 21.36
N GLN A 91 26.37 -1.36 20.55
CA GLN A 91 27.53 -0.61 21.00
C GLN A 91 27.14 0.81 21.46
N GLY A 92 26.15 1.42 20.81
CA GLY A 92 25.72 2.77 21.17
C GLY A 92 24.88 3.47 20.12
N ILE A 93 24.93 4.78 20.18
CA ILE A 93 24.18 5.71 19.33
C ILE A 93 25.17 6.38 18.38
N HIS A 94 24.96 6.21 17.08
CA HIS A 94 25.90 6.66 16.05
C HIS A 94 25.21 7.63 15.10
N ARG A 95 25.65 8.88 15.10
CA ARG A 95 25.24 9.90 14.14
C ARG A 95 26.20 9.93 12.95
N ARG A 96 25.65 9.85 11.75
CA ARG A 96 26.38 10.09 10.50
C ARG A 96 25.85 11.37 9.84
N GLY A 97 26.64 12.43 9.89
CA GLY A 97 26.42 13.68 9.17
C GLY A 97 27.19 13.72 7.85
N ALA A 98 26.97 14.79 7.05
CA ALA A 98 27.60 14.95 5.74
C ALA A 98 29.14 15.11 5.82
N ARG A 99 29.64 15.72 6.90
CA ARG A 99 31.07 15.98 7.13
C ARG A 99 31.55 15.55 8.51
N GLU A 100 30.65 15.12 9.39
CA GLU A 100 30.93 14.90 10.80
C GLU A 100 30.30 13.57 11.23
N ARG A 101 30.97 12.87 12.14
CA ARG A 101 30.46 11.67 12.80
C ARG A 101 30.54 11.86 14.30
N ALA A 102 29.53 11.42 15.00
CA ALA A 102 29.52 11.37 16.45
C ALA A 102 29.00 10.01 16.87
N SER A 103 29.60 9.43 17.91
CA SER A 103 29.17 8.17 18.49
C SER A 103 29.21 8.31 20.00
N ILE A 104 28.15 7.87 20.66
CA ILE A 104 28.06 7.81 22.11
C ILE A 104 27.82 6.35 22.47
N ALA A 105 28.79 5.72 23.17
CA ALA A 105 28.58 4.37 23.69
C ALA A 105 27.49 4.39 24.77
N TRP A 106 26.76 3.29 24.94
CA TRP A 106 25.71 3.23 25.98
C TRP A 106 26.25 3.51 27.39
N SER A 107 27.47 3.04 27.69
CA SER A 107 28.18 3.29 28.96
C SER A 107 28.64 4.73 29.15
N GLU A 108 28.72 5.50 28.07
CA GLU A 108 29.15 6.89 28.07
C GLU A 108 27.98 7.87 28.03
N LEU A 109 26.74 7.39 27.80
CA LEU A 109 25.57 8.26 27.79
C LEU A 109 25.34 8.86 29.18
N ARG A 110 25.32 10.19 29.27
CA ARG A 110 25.20 10.95 30.52
C ARG A 110 23.80 11.51 30.73
N SER A 111 23.25 12.17 29.72
CA SER A 111 21.90 12.76 29.78
C SER A 111 21.20 12.70 28.43
N ILE A 112 19.86 12.80 28.49
CA ILE A 112 18.96 12.85 27.35
C ILE A 112 18.01 14.04 27.57
N ASP A 113 18.31 15.21 27.01
CA ASP A 113 17.53 16.40 27.32
C ASP A 113 16.60 16.78 26.16
N LEU A 114 15.36 17.18 26.48
CA LEU A 114 14.45 17.81 25.54
C LEU A 114 14.58 19.32 25.68
N ALA A 115 15.17 19.95 24.67
CA ALA A 115 15.44 21.38 24.67
C ALA A 115 14.51 22.12 23.70
N GLU A 116 14.24 23.38 24.01
CA GLU A 116 13.50 24.30 23.16
C GLU A 116 14.30 25.58 22.95
N THR A 117 14.40 26.05 21.72
CA THR A 117 15.05 27.33 21.39
C THR A 117 14.20 28.12 20.41
N PRO A 118 14.09 29.46 20.58
CA PRO A 118 13.54 30.30 19.52
C PRO A 118 14.44 30.23 18.28
N ALA A 119 13.83 30.24 17.10
CA ALA A 119 14.53 30.32 15.84
C ALA A 119 13.67 31.05 14.79
N ALA A 120 14.31 31.52 13.73
CA ALA A 120 13.63 32.10 12.58
C ALA A 120 13.84 31.22 11.35
N ILE A 121 12.76 30.74 10.75
CA ILE A 121 12.81 29.94 9.52
C ILE A 121 12.12 30.72 8.42
N ARG A 122 12.89 31.12 7.41
CA ARG A 122 12.40 31.97 6.30
C ARG A 122 11.67 33.24 6.80
N GLY A 123 12.20 33.85 7.86
CA GLY A 123 11.65 35.06 8.47
C GLY A 123 10.45 34.85 9.40
N ARG A 124 9.96 33.62 9.59
CA ARG A 124 8.89 33.33 10.55
C ARG A 124 9.49 32.86 11.88
N PRO A 125 9.06 33.41 13.03
CA PRO A 125 9.48 32.92 14.34
C PRO A 125 8.86 31.53 14.57
N VAL A 126 9.70 30.59 15.01
CA VAL A 126 9.33 29.21 15.30
C VAL A 126 10.05 28.81 16.59
N ARG A 127 9.38 28.04 17.46
CA ARG A 127 10.05 27.43 18.61
C ARG A 127 10.52 26.03 18.22
N LEU A 128 11.84 25.88 18.07
CA LEU A 128 12.46 24.62 17.73
C LEU A 128 12.58 23.75 18.98
N ARG A 129 11.89 22.61 18.99
CA ARG A 129 12.08 21.56 19.98
C ARG A 129 13.01 20.50 19.42
N TYR A 130 13.97 20.05 20.21
CA TYR A 130 14.98 19.09 19.80
C TYR A 130 15.47 18.27 20.99
N ILE A 131 16.09 17.13 20.68
CA ILE A 131 16.65 16.21 21.65
C ILE A 131 18.17 16.37 21.63
N VAL A 132 18.76 16.41 22.83
CA VAL A 132 20.21 16.48 23.07
C VAL A 132 20.62 15.21 23.79
N LEU A 133 21.58 14.49 23.21
CA LEU A 133 22.26 13.38 23.88
C LEU A 133 23.66 13.84 24.24
N GLU A 134 24.02 13.77 25.52
CA GLU A 134 25.36 14.08 25.99
C GLU A 134 26.11 12.82 26.37
N GLY A 135 27.32 12.65 25.81
CA GLY A 135 28.28 11.66 26.26
C GLY A 135 29.09 12.13 27.47
N ARG A 136 29.85 11.22 28.10
CA ARG A 136 30.83 11.55 29.15
C ARG A 136 32.00 12.39 28.61
N GLY A 137 32.30 12.29 27.32
CA GLY A 137 33.29 13.13 26.64
C GLY A 137 32.69 14.44 26.12
N ARG A 138 33.22 14.97 25.01
CA ARG A 138 32.70 16.19 24.34
C ARG A 138 31.69 15.85 23.24
N GLU A 139 31.32 14.58 23.09
CA GLU A 139 30.40 14.10 22.08
C GLU A 139 28.97 14.50 22.43
N ARG A 140 28.31 15.19 21.49
CA ARG A 140 26.89 15.50 21.55
C ARG A 140 26.21 15.06 20.27
N ILE A 141 24.99 14.53 20.41
CA ILE A 141 24.13 14.19 19.26
C ILE A 141 22.81 14.94 19.42
N LEU A 142 22.56 15.88 18.51
CA LEU A 142 21.35 16.68 18.48
C LEU A 142 20.46 16.24 17.31
N PHE A 143 19.16 16.06 17.57
CA PHE A 143 18.19 15.73 16.53
C PHE A 143 16.77 16.19 16.82
N ALA A 144 15.98 16.40 15.77
CA ALA A 144 14.59 16.84 15.82
C ALA A 144 13.83 16.38 14.57
N ASP A 145 12.49 16.40 14.60
CA ASP A 145 11.68 16.20 13.39
C ASP A 145 11.39 17.55 12.72
N LEU A 146 12.23 17.92 11.75
CA LEU A 146 12.09 19.17 11.01
C LEU A 146 11.20 19.01 9.77
N SER A 147 10.54 17.87 9.60
CA SER A 147 9.61 17.60 8.50
C SER A 147 8.58 18.73 8.25
N PRO A 148 7.97 19.34 9.29
CA PRO A 148 6.95 20.38 9.09
C PRO A 148 7.46 21.66 8.42
N ILE A 149 8.74 21.98 8.62
CA ILE A 149 9.38 23.24 8.20
C ILE A 149 10.32 23.04 7.00
N GLY A 150 10.66 21.80 6.66
CA GLY A 150 11.41 21.44 5.46
C GLY A 150 12.81 22.07 5.40
N SER A 151 13.49 22.26 6.52
CA SER A 151 14.83 22.85 6.60
C SER A 151 15.92 21.77 6.83
N PRO A 152 16.99 21.69 6.03
CA PRO A 152 17.84 20.49 5.93
C PRO A 152 19.04 20.51 6.88
N ALA A 153 19.38 21.67 7.44
CA ALA A 153 20.53 21.82 8.32
C ALA A 153 20.32 23.09 9.14
N ILE A 154 19.81 22.91 10.35
CA ILE A 154 19.80 23.97 11.35
C ILE A 154 21.04 23.73 12.20
N ARG A 155 21.85 24.77 12.41
CA ARG A 155 22.84 24.75 13.49
C ARG A 155 22.22 25.48 14.66
N ILE A 156 22.27 24.86 15.83
CA ILE A 156 21.83 25.48 17.07
C ILE A 156 23.07 25.90 17.84
N GLU A 157 23.02 27.09 18.41
CA GLU A 157 24.07 27.64 19.25
C GLU A 157 23.93 27.06 20.66
N VAL A 158 24.58 25.92 20.91
CA VAL A 158 24.63 25.24 22.21
C VAL A 158 26.10 25.00 22.55
N ASP A 159 26.70 25.92 23.31
CA ASP A 159 28.15 25.98 23.56
C ASP A 159 28.97 25.95 22.25
N GLY A 160 28.47 26.65 21.23
CA GLY A 160 29.00 26.68 19.86
C GLY A 160 28.02 26.12 18.82
N PRO A 161 28.31 26.28 17.52
CA PRO A 161 27.41 25.90 16.44
C PRO A 161 27.36 24.37 16.27
N GLN A 162 26.36 23.73 16.89
CA GLN A 162 26.12 22.29 16.82
C GLN A 162 25.12 21.96 15.71
N PRO A 163 25.38 20.95 14.86
CA PRO A 163 24.46 20.58 13.79
C PRO A 163 23.26 19.77 14.31
N LEU A 164 22.06 20.28 14.07
CA LEU A 164 20.81 19.57 14.33
C LEU A 164 20.53 18.57 13.22
N THR A 165 20.37 17.29 13.59
CA THR A 165 20.04 16.23 12.63
C THR A 165 18.53 16.14 12.45
N ASP A 166 18.03 16.34 11.23
CA ASP A 166 16.62 16.12 10.91
C ASP A 166 16.35 14.61 10.89
N VAL A 167 15.53 14.13 11.82
CA VAL A 167 15.13 12.73 11.97
C VAL A 167 13.62 12.66 12.05
N ALA A 168 13.01 12.06 11.01
CA ALA A 168 11.59 11.75 11.05
C ALA A 168 11.29 10.76 12.19
N ASP A 169 10.16 10.96 12.88
CA ASP A 169 9.78 10.18 14.06
C ASP A 169 10.83 10.24 15.20
N SER A 170 11.51 11.39 15.36
CA SER A 170 12.51 11.64 16.42
C SER A 170 12.01 11.31 17.83
N GLY A 171 10.74 11.54 18.14
CA GLY A 171 10.14 11.13 19.41
C GLY A 171 10.07 9.61 19.59
N VAL A 172 9.87 8.83 18.52
CA VAL A 172 9.96 7.36 18.58
C VAL A 172 11.40 6.93 18.86
N LEU A 173 12.37 7.56 18.20
CA LEU A 173 13.80 7.32 18.47
C LEU A 173 14.15 7.64 19.93
N LEU A 174 13.67 8.76 20.48
CA LEU A 174 13.84 9.13 21.89
C LEU A 174 13.35 8.02 22.82
N ALA A 175 12.11 7.54 22.61
CA ALA A 175 11.56 6.47 23.43
C ALA A 175 12.39 5.18 23.37
N LEU A 176 12.89 4.81 22.18
CA LEU A 176 13.74 3.63 22.02
C LEU A 176 15.10 3.79 22.72
N ILE A 177 15.68 5.00 22.69
CA ILE A 177 16.93 5.31 23.39
C ILE A 177 16.71 5.26 24.90
N ALA A 178 15.66 5.90 25.41
CA ALA A 178 15.35 5.94 26.85
C ALA A 178 15.04 4.54 27.39
N ASP A 179 14.24 3.75 26.65
CA ASP A 179 13.94 2.35 26.99
C ASP A 179 15.21 1.49 27.07
N ARG A 180 16.18 1.73 26.17
CA ARG A 180 17.46 1.00 26.13
C ARG A 180 18.45 1.46 27.21
N ALA A 181 18.50 2.77 27.47
CA ALA A 181 19.35 3.36 28.51
C ALA A 181 18.84 3.04 29.93
N GLY A 182 17.56 2.68 30.06
CA GLY A 182 16.92 2.36 31.34
C GLY A 182 16.61 3.59 32.19
N ASP A 183 16.60 4.80 31.60
CA ASP A 183 16.31 6.04 32.33
C ASP A 183 14.86 6.49 32.06
N GLU A 184 13.98 6.11 32.98
CA GLU A 184 12.54 6.36 32.85
C GLU A 184 12.16 7.85 32.95
N ARG A 185 13.06 8.70 33.46
CA ARG A 185 12.80 10.15 33.58
C ARG A 185 12.64 10.84 32.24
N TYR A 186 13.23 10.26 31.19
CA TYR A 186 13.18 10.78 29.82
C TYR A 186 12.06 10.16 28.99
N LEU A 187 11.32 9.20 29.55
CA LEU A 187 10.14 8.65 28.90
C LEU A 187 8.96 9.63 29.07
N PRO A 188 8.25 9.98 27.99
CA PRO A 188 7.02 10.75 28.09
C PRO A 188 5.99 10.04 28.99
N GLU A 189 5.16 10.83 29.66
CA GLU A 189 4.15 10.38 30.64
C GLU A 189 3.33 9.17 30.14
N VAL A 190 2.88 9.21 28.89
CA VAL A 190 2.11 8.11 28.29
C VAL A 190 2.87 6.76 28.27
N LEU A 191 4.20 6.77 28.14
CA LEU A 191 5.01 5.56 28.25
C LEU A 191 5.26 5.13 29.70
N ARG A 192 5.36 6.09 30.64
CA ARG A 192 5.54 5.82 32.07
C ARG A 192 4.28 5.21 32.69
N GLU A 193 3.11 5.72 32.32
CA GLU A 193 1.81 5.26 32.83
C GLU A 193 1.39 3.87 32.29
N HIS A 194 1.99 3.41 31.18
CA HIS A 194 1.65 2.15 30.51
C HIS A 194 2.78 1.11 30.59
N ALA A 195 3.72 1.26 31.53
CA ALA A 195 4.91 0.42 31.68
C ALA A 195 4.66 -0.99 32.23
N THR A 196 3.42 -1.35 32.59
CA THR A 196 3.04 -2.72 32.94
C THR A 196 2.19 -3.30 31.81
N PRO A 197 2.62 -4.39 31.13
CA PRO A 197 1.78 -5.02 30.11
C PRO A 197 0.53 -5.57 30.81
N PRO A 198 -0.69 -5.35 30.30
CA PRO A 198 -1.80 -6.19 30.70
C PRO A 198 -1.45 -7.63 30.29
N VAL A 199 -1.26 -8.49 31.30
CA VAL A 199 -1.22 -9.94 31.14
C VAL A 199 -2.62 -10.39 30.71
N THR A 200 -2.92 -10.16 29.45
CA THR A 200 -3.99 -10.86 28.74
C THR A 200 -3.45 -11.07 27.34
N ALA A 201 -2.74 -12.18 27.17
CA ALA A 201 -2.66 -12.84 25.88
C ALA A 201 -4.10 -12.94 25.36
N VAL A 202 -4.41 -12.19 24.31
CA VAL A 202 -5.66 -12.40 23.58
C VAL A 202 -5.60 -13.85 23.08
N PRO A 203 -6.58 -14.71 23.44
CA PRO A 203 -6.52 -16.12 23.06
C PRO A 203 -6.43 -16.22 21.53
N GLU A 204 -5.51 -17.04 21.03
CA GLU A 204 -5.56 -17.46 19.63
C GLU A 204 -6.93 -18.09 19.35
N PRO A 205 -7.62 -17.72 18.26
CA PRO A 205 -8.84 -18.38 17.86
C PRO A 205 -8.51 -19.84 17.52
N ARG A 206 -9.20 -20.77 18.20
CA ARG A 206 -9.12 -22.21 17.94
C ARG A 206 -9.35 -22.48 16.44
N ALA A 207 -8.46 -23.26 15.85
CA ALA A 207 -8.66 -23.81 14.52
C ALA A 207 -9.89 -24.74 14.55
N GLU A 208 -10.94 -24.38 13.84
CA GLU A 208 -12.04 -25.31 13.52
C GLU A 208 -11.56 -26.32 12.47
N GLU A 209 -11.77 -27.60 12.74
CA GLU A 209 -11.49 -28.70 11.83
C GLU A 209 -12.30 -28.58 10.53
N PRO A 210 -11.69 -28.88 9.36
CA PRO A 210 -12.42 -28.87 8.10
C PRO A 210 -13.43 -30.03 8.05
N ALA A 211 -14.69 -29.67 7.78
CA ALA A 211 -15.76 -30.63 7.50
C ALA A 211 -15.39 -31.56 6.32
N GLN A 212 -15.65 -32.84 6.53
CA GLN A 212 -15.30 -33.94 5.64
C GLN A 212 -15.93 -33.78 4.24
N ALA A 213 -15.08 -33.86 3.22
CA ALA A 213 -15.48 -33.82 1.81
C ALA A 213 -16.03 -35.19 1.36
N GLY A 214 -17.31 -35.22 0.98
CA GLY A 214 -17.95 -36.38 0.36
C GLY A 214 -17.44 -36.63 -1.06
N SER A 215 -17.22 -37.91 -1.37
CA SER A 215 -16.69 -38.45 -2.62
C SER A 215 -17.54 -38.10 -3.85
N THR A 216 -16.90 -37.58 -4.89
CA THR A 216 -17.49 -37.31 -6.21
C THR A 216 -17.34 -38.49 -7.15
N GLU A 217 -18.47 -39.10 -7.52
CA GLU A 217 -18.57 -40.12 -8.57
C GLU A 217 -18.73 -39.46 -9.95
N LYS A 218 -18.00 -39.97 -10.95
CA LYS A 218 -17.97 -39.44 -12.32
C LYS A 218 -19.29 -39.72 -13.05
N ARG A 219 -20.02 -38.67 -13.45
CA ARG A 219 -21.16 -38.79 -14.37
C ARG A 219 -20.97 -37.93 -15.61
N ARG A 220 -21.01 -38.57 -16.78
CA ARG A 220 -21.00 -37.92 -18.12
C ARG A 220 -22.27 -37.09 -18.29
N VAL A 221 -22.12 -35.83 -18.67
CA VAL A 221 -23.23 -34.87 -18.83
C VAL A 221 -23.72 -34.90 -20.28
N SER A 222 -25.01 -35.19 -20.44
CA SER A 222 -25.76 -35.04 -21.70
C SER A 222 -26.36 -33.63 -21.79
N ILE A 223 -26.55 -33.14 -23.02
CA ILE A 223 -26.99 -31.78 -23.41
C ILE A 223 -28.29 -31.33 -22.68
N GLY A 224 -29.16 -32.25 -22.26
CA GLY A 224 -30.35 -31.93 -21.45
C GLY A 224 -30.04 -31.42 -20.02
N GLY A 225 -28.86 -31.72 -19.48
CA GLY A 225 -28.42 -31.25 -18.16
C GLY A 225 -28.08 -29.75 -18.11
N PHE A 226 -27.73 -29.15 -19.25
CA PHE A 226 -27.38 -27.73 -19.35
C PHE A 226 -28.60 -26.82 -19.20
N LEU A 227 -29.76 -27.19 -19.77
CA LEU A 227 -31.00 -26.44 -19.64
C LEU A 227 -31.57 -26.49 -18.20
N VAL A 228 -31.46 -27.63 -17.53
CA VAL A 228 -31.85 -27.76 -16.11
C VAL A 228 -30.92 -26.96 -15.19
N LEU A 229 -29.64 -26.85 -15.54
CA LEU A 229 -28.67 -26.01 -14.83
C LEU A 229 -29.04 -24.51 -14.96
N LEU A 230 -29.43 -24.06 -16.17
CA LEU A 230 -29.84 -22.67 -16.41
C LEU A 230 -31.14 -22.32 -15.66
N ALA A 231 -32.11 -23.24 -15.62
CA ALA A 231 -33.34 -23.07 -14.83
C ALA A 231 -33.09 -23.06 -13.30
N LYS A 232 -32.16 -23.90 -12.80
CA LYS A 232 -31.73 -23.88 -11.39
C LYS A 232 -30.91 -22.64 -11.02
N ILE A 233 -30.13 -22.11 -11.95
CA ILE A 233 -29.40 -20.84 -11.79
C ILE A 233 -30.41 -19.67 -11.77
N GLY A 234 -31.38 -19.65 -12.68
CA GLY A 234 -32.43 -18.62 -12.74
C GLY A 234 -33.28 -18.55 -11.46
N THR A 235 -33.67 -19.70 -10.90
CA THR A 235 -34.46 -19.75 -9.63
C THR A 235 -33.64 -19.34 -8.40
N LYS A 236 -32.32 -19.59 -8.38
CA LYS A 236 -31.42 -19.05 -7.34
C LYS A 236 -31.16 -17.55 -7.50
N LEU A 237 -31.02 -17.05 -8.72
CA LEU A 237 -30.92 -15.61 -9.04
C LEU A 237 -32.18 -14.87 -8.58
N ALA A 238 -33.37 -15.41 -8.83
CA ALA A 238 -34.64 -14.82 -8.41
C ALA A 238 -34.77 -14.72 -6.88
N LYS A 239 -34.31 -15.72 -6.11
CA LYS A 239 -34.28 -15.67 -4.64
C LYS A 239 -33.21 -14.73 -4.07
N GLY A 240 -32.13 -14.48 -4.81
CA GLY A 240 -31.07 -13.52 -4.45
C GLY A 240 -31.41 -12.07 -4.78
N LEU A 241 -32.39 -11.84 -5.67
CA LEU A 241 -32.75 -10.53 -6.20
C LEU A 241 -33.15 -9.49 -5.13
N PRO A 242 -33.97 -9.82 -4.09
CA PRO A 242 -34.32 -8.85 -3.05
C PRO A 242 -33.11 -8.46 -2.17
N ALA A 243 -32.20 -9.41 -1.92
CA ALA A 243 -30.97 -9.15 -1.17
C ALA A 243 -29.96 -8.34 -2.00
N ALA A 244 -29.90 -8.60 -3.31
CA ALA A 244 -29.13 -7.79 -4.26
C ALA A 244 -29.68 -6.36 -4.30
N LEU A 245 -30.98 -6.15 -4.49
CA LEU A 245 -31.61 -4.82 -4.54
C LEU A 245 -31.38 -3.97 -3.28
N LYS A 246 -31.29 -4.58 -2.09
CA LYS A 246 -30.89 -3.86 -0.86
C LYS A 246 -29.40 -3.51 -0.81
N THR A 247 -28.56 -4.32 -1.47
CA THR A 247 -27.10 -4.13 -1.55
C THR A 247 -26.74 -3.08 -2.62
N PHE A 248 -27.47 -3.02 -3.73
CA PHE A 248 -27.26 -2.10 -4.85
C PHE A 248 -28.00 -0.78 -4.63
N LYS A 249 -27.29 0.35 -4.51
CA LYS A 249 -27.92 1.67 -4.40
C LYS A 249 -28.41 2.14 -5.78
N LEU A 250 -29.72 2.03 -6.02
CA LEU A 250 -30.38 2.30 -7.31
C LEU A 250 -30.15 3.73 -7.85
N GLY A 251 -30.21 4.76 -7.01
CA GLY A 251 -30.06 6.16 -7.45
C GLY A 251 -28.71 6.44 -8.16
N PRO A 252 -27.55 6.20 -7.51
CA PRO A 252 -26.25 6.36 -8.15
C PRO A 252 -26.02 5.45 -9.36
N ALA A 253 -26.62 4.26 -9.38
CA ALA A 253 -26.54 3.36 -10.53
C ALA A 253 -27.29 3.92 -11.75
N LEU A 254 -28.49 4.48 -11.56
CA LEU A 254 -29.23 5.16 -12.62
C LEU A 254 -28.50 6.40 -13.13
N ALA A 255 -27.93 7.21 -12.22
CA ALA A 255 -27.12 8.36 -12.59
C ALA A 255 -25.88 7.96 -13.42
N SER A 256 -25.17 6.90 -13.00
CA SER A 256 -24.01 6.37 -13.75
C SER A 256 -24.42 5.85 -15.12
N THR A 257 -25.55 5.13 -15.20
CA THR A 257 -26.10 4.63 -16.47
C THR A 257 -26.45 5.77 -17.41
N ALA A 258 -27.09 6.83 -16.93
CA ALA A 258 -27.44 8.00 -17.73
C ALA A 258 -26.18 8.70 -18.27
N VAL A 259 -25.17 8.90 -17.43
CA VAL A 259 -23.90 9.52 -17.84
C VAL A 259 -23.18 8.67 -18.91
N TYR A 260 -23.04 7.36 -18.69
CA TYR A 260 -22.44 6.48 -19.70
C TYR A 260 -23.28 6.40 -20.97
N GLY A 261 -24.61 6.44 -20.86
CA GLY A 261 -25.52 6.42 -22.00
C GLY A 261 -25.39 7.66 -22.88
N VAL A 262 -25.13 8.83 -22.28
CA VAL A 262 -24.87 10.09 -22.99
C VAL A 262 -23.48 10.10 -23.64
N LEU A 263 -22.45 9.55 -22.97
CA LEU A 263 -21.08 9.57 -23.49
C LEU A 263 -20.80 8.50 -24.55
N LEU A 264 -21.54 7.39 -24.52
CA LEU A 264 -21.30 6.21 -25.34
C LEU A 264 -22.59 5.85 -26.07
N SER A 265 -23.27 4.78 -25.66
CA SER A 265 -24.64 4.44 -26.05
C SER A 265 -25.37 3.82 -24.85
N TRP A 266 -26.70 3.76 -24.89
CA TRP A 266 -27.45 3.19 -23.77
C TRP A 266 -27.24 1.67 -23.64
N GLU A 267 -27.10 0.95 -24.76
CA GLU A 267 -26.79 -0.50 -24.78
C GLU A 267 -25.43 -0.75 -24.14
N PHE A 268 -24.45 0.08 -24.52
CA PHE A 268 -23.09 -0.03 -24.07
C PHE A 268 -22.94 0.38 -22.59
N ALA A 269 -23.69 1.40 -22.15
CA ALA A 269 -23.80 1.78 -20.75
C ALA A 269 -24.36 0.63 -19.91
N VAL A 270 -25.42 -0.05 -20.38
CA VAL A 270 -25.97 -1.22 -19.69
C VAL A 270 -24.92 -2.34 -19.62
N ALA A 271 -24.19 -2.60 -20.70
CA ALA A 271 -23.12 -3.61 -20.71
C ALA A 271 -22.01 -3.30 -19.68
N ILE A 272 -21.58 -2.05 -19.56
CA ILE A 272 -20.61 -1.61 -18.53
C ILE A 272 -21.19 -1.84 -17.13
N MET A 273 -22.43 -1.40 -16.90
CA MET A 273 -23.09 -1.50 -15.59
C MET A 273 -23.27 -2.95 -15.14
N VAL A 274 -23.60 -3.86 -16.08
CA VAL A 274 -23.70 -5.30 -15.83
C VAL A 274 -22.35 -5.86 -15.38
N MET A 275 -21.25 -5.52 -16.08
CA MET A 275 -19.92 -5.98 -15.69
C MET A 275 -19.49 -5.42 -14.33
N LEU A 276 -19.64 -4.12 -14.11
CA LEU A 276 -19.33 -3.50 -12.82
C LEU A 276 -20.13 -4.14 -11.68
N ALA A 277 -21.42 -4.42 -11.89
CA ALA A 277 -22.25 -5.09 -10.91
C ALA A 277 -21.76 -6.52 -10.59
N PHE A 278 -21.39 -7.31 -11.62
CA PHE A 278 -20.85 -8.66 -11.42
C PHE A 278 -19.48 -8.65 -10.74
N HIS A 279 -18.62 -7.72 -11.12
CA HIS A 279 -17.31 -7.50 -10.52
C HIS A 279 -17.45 -7.16 -9.03
N GLU A 280 -18.23 -6.13 -8.70
CA GLU A 280 -18.45 -5.73 -7.30
C GLU A 280 -19.16 -6.81 -6.49
N TYR A 281 -20.08 -7.55 -7.10
CA TYR A 281 -20.71 -8.69 -6.44
C TYR A 281 -19.68 -9.76 -6.07
N GLY A 282 -18.64 -9.98 -6.87
CA GLY A 282 -17.51 -10.84 -6.53
C GLY A 282 -16.83 -10.44 -5.23
N HIS A 283 -16.55 -9.14 -5.05
CA HIS A 283 -16.02 -8.62 -3.78
C HIS A 283 -16.99 -8.82 -2.62
N VAL A 284 -18.27 -8.44 -2.79
CA VAL A 284 -19.31 -8.62 -1.76
C VAL A 284 -19.44 -10.07 -1.34
N HIS A 285 -19.39 -10.98 -2.30
CA HIS A 285 -19.46 -12.41 -2.07
C HIS A 285 -18.28 -12.92 -1.24
N ALA A 286 -17.05 -12.50 -1.57
CA ALA A 286 -15.87 -12.85 -0.80
C ALA A 286 -15.87 -12.20 0.61
N MET A 287 -16.31 -10.95 0.73
CA MET A 287 -16.43 -10.25 2.02
C MET A 287 -17.40 -10.95 2.96
N ARG A 288 -18.60 -11.30 2.47
CA ARG A 288 -19.61 -12.03 3.26
C ARG A 288 -19.10 -13.41 3.69
N ARG A 289 -18.35 -14.11 2.82
CA ARG A 289 -17.70 -15.39 3.19
C ARG A 289 -16.55 -15.24 4.19
N ALA A 290 -15.92 -14.08 4.24
CA ALA A 290 -14.93 -13.73 5.26
C ALA A 290 -15.59 -13.26 6.57
N GLY A 291 -16.93 -13.21 6.66
CA GLY A 291 -17.65 -12.72 7.82
C GLY A 291 -17.61 -11.21 8.00
N LEU A 292 -17.29 -10.45 6.93
CA LEU A 292 -17.25 -8.99 6.95
C LEU A 292 -18.64 -8.40 6.64
N GLN A 293 -19.01 -7.35 7.37
CA GLN A 293 -20.27 -6.64 7.18
C GLN A 293 -20.20 -5.66 6.02
N VAL A 294 -20.94 -5.97 4.95
CA VAL A 294 -21.01 -5.16 3.73
C VAL A 294 -22.15 -4.14 3.83
N ARG A 295 -21.83 -2.85 3.68
CA ARG A 295 -22.83 -1.75 3.64
C ARG A 295 -23.62 -1.71 2.33
N GLY A 296 -22.94 -1.96 1.22
CA GLY A 296 -23.55 -1.93 -0.11
C GLY A 296 -22.54 -1.73 -1.22
N ILE A 297 -23.05 -1.72 -2.45
CA ILE A 297 -22.34 -1.38 -3.68
C ILE A 297 -22.79 0.02 -4.10
N TYR A 298 -21.82 0.89 -4.33
CA TYR A 298 -22.02 2.27 -4.73
C TYR A 298 -21.45 2.46 -6.14
N PHE A 299 -22.29 2.91 -7.07
CA PHE A 299 -21.86 3.30 -8.41
C PHE A 299 -21.48 4.77 -8.40
N ILE A 300 -20.33 5.08 -8.95
CA ILE A 300 -19.79 6.43 -9.05
C ILE A 300 -19.72 6.77 -10.54
N PRO A 301 -20.53 7.73 -11.03
CA PRO A 301 -20.52 8.10 -12.43
C PRO A 301 -19.10 8.38 -12.92
N LEU A 302 -18.75 7.86 -14.09
CA LEU A 302 -17.42 7.98 -14.73
C LEU A 302 -16.27 7.24 -14.05
N LEU A 303 -16.35 6.93 -12.74
CA LEU A 303 -15.28 6.28 -12.00
C LEU A 303 -15.44 4.76 -11.88
N GLY A 304 -16.68 4.25 -11.83
CA GLY A 304 -16.95 2.81 -11.71
C GLY A 304 -17.88 2.47 -10.55
N ALA A 305 -17.55 1.41 -9.79
CA ALA A 305 -18.33 0.99 -8.63
C ALA A 305 -17.42 0.61 -7.46
N ALA A 306 -17.97 0.59 -6.25
CA ALA A 306 -17.22 0.24 -5.05
C ALA A 306 -18.10 -0.49 -4.03
N ALA A 307 -17.66 -1.67 -3.60
CA ALA A 307 -18.22 -2.41 -2.49
C ALA A 307 -17.62 -1.95 -1.15
N VAL A 308 -18.47 -1.44 -0.25
CA VAL A 308 -18.04 -0.82 1.02
C VAL A 308 -18.31 -1.75 2.21
N THR A 309 -17.32 -1.89 3.09
CA THR A 309 -17.38 -2.68 4.34
C THR A 309 -17.10 -1.79 5.55
N GLU A 310 -17.72 -2.09 6.69
CA GLU A 310 -17.40 -1.45 7.99
C GLU A 310 -16.19 -2.10 8.67
N ASP A 311 -15.94 -3.38 8.34
CA ASP A 311 -14.88 -4.19 8.92
C ASP A 311 -13.56 -4.12 8.14
N THR A 312 -12.46 -4.33 8.86
CA THR A 312 -11.13 -4.53 8.26
C THR A 312 -10.82 -6.02 8.13
N TRP A 313 -10.18 -6.42 7.03
CA TRP A 313 -9.74 -7.80 6.82
C TRP A 313 -8.76 -8.28 7.89
N ARG A 314 -8.84 -9.57 8.25
CA ARG A 314 -8.06 -10.14 9.37
C ARG A 314 -6.66 -10.61 8.97
N THR A 315 -6.51 -11.05 7.72
CA THR A 315 -5.24 -11.56 7.18
C THR A 315 -4.94 -10.97 5.80
N ARG A 316 -3.66 -10.93 5.41
CA ARG A 316 -3.26 -10.51 4.06
C ARG A 316 -3.75 -11.49 3.00
N ALA A 317 -3.84 -12.78 3.32
CA ALA A 317 -4.44 -13.79 2.44
C ALA A 317 -5.91 -13.49 2.13
N GLU A 318 -6.67 -13.03 3.13
CA GLU A 318 -8.05 -12.61 2.96
C GLU A 318 -8.17 -11.33 2.13
N GLN A 319 -7.27 -10.36 2.34
CA GLN A 319 -7.17 -9.16 1.52
C GLN A 319 -6.97 -9.52 0.02
N ALA A 320 -6.02 -10.40 -0.28
CA ALA A 320 -5.77 -10.84 -1.66
C ALA A 320 -6.95 -11.62 -2.25
N ARG A 321 -7.60 -12.48 -1.43
CA ARG A 321 -8.81 -13.22 -1.85
C ARG A 321 -9.94 -12.28 -2.23
N ILE A 322 -10.24 -11.29 -1.38
CA ILE A 322 -11.31 -10.33 -1.62
C ILE A 322 -11.00 -9.48 -2.85
N ALA A 323 -9.77 -9.00 -2.98
CA ALA A 323 -9.35 -8.21 -4.14
C ALA A 323 -9.43 -9.01 -5.45
N LEU A 324 -8.98 -10.28 -5.48
CA LEU A 324 -9.11 -11.11 -6.70
C LEU A 324 -10.54 -11.55 -7.01
N ALA A 325 -11.47 -11.49 -6.04
CA ALA A 325 -12.81 -11.98 -6.24
C ALA A 325 -13.58 -11.20 -7.31
N GLY A 326 -13.42 -9.87 -7.39
CA GLY A 326 -14.05 -9.06 -8.45
C GLY A 326 -13.58 -9.46 -9.84
N PRO A 327 -12.26 -9.41 -10.13
CA PRO A 327 -11.69 -9.85 -11.40
C PRO A 327 -12.02 -11.30 -11.77
N LEU A 328 -12.11 -12.21 -10.78
CA LEU A 328 -12.51 -13.60 -11.03
C LEU A 328 -13.97 -13.73 -11.47
N TRP A 329 -14.89 -12.98 -10.85
CA TRP A 329 -16.30 -12.97 -11.25
C TRP A 329 -16.48 -12.31 -12.62
N GLY A 330 -15.76 -11.21 -12.86
CA GLY A 330 -15.71 -10.56 -14.16
C GLY A 330 -15.16 -11.49 -15.25
N LEU A 331 -14.03 -12.18 -14.99
CA LEU A 331 -13.50 -13.20 -15.88
C LEU A 331 -14.54 -14.29 -16.20
N GLY A 332 -15.26 -14.77 -15.20
CA GLY A 332 -16.32 -15.77 -15.40
C GLY A 332 -17.42 -15.28 -16.34
N LEU A 333 -17.87 -14.03 -16.17
CA LEU A 333 -18.88 -13.42 -17.03
C LEU A 333 -18.35 -13.18 -18.45
N THR A 334 -17.13 -12.65 -18.59
CA THR A 334 -16.46 -12.43 -19.88
C THR A 334 -16.27 -13.74 -20.64
N ALA A 335 -15.79 -14.78 -19.96
CA ALA A 335 -15.59 -16.10 -20.56
C ALA A 335 -16.92 -16.75 -20.98
N ALA A 336 -17.99 -16.57 -20.20
CA ALA A 336 -19.32 -17.07 -20.55
C ALA A 336 -19.86 -16.40 -21.82
N ALA A 337 -19.69 -15.09 -21.96
CA ALA A 337 -20.08 -14.36 -23.18
C ALA A 337 -19.27 -14.81 -24.40
N ALA A 338 -17.95 -14.95 -24.26
CA ALA A 338 -17.08 -15.43 -25.34
C ALA A 338 -17.43 -16.87 -25.78
N LEU A 339 -17.69 -17.77 -24.81
CA LEU A 339 -18.08 -19.15 -25.10
C LEU A 339 -19.46 -19.21 -25.74
N PHE A 340 -20.40 -18.37 -25.33
CA PHE A 340 -21.72 -18.29 -25.95
C PHE A 340 -21.62 -17.89 -27.42
N ASP A 341 -20.83 -16.87 -27.75
CA ASP A 341 -20.62 -16.44 -29.13
C ASP A 341 -20.00 -17.57 -29.98
N ALA A 342 -18.93 -18.19 -29.47
CA ALA A 342 -18.25 -19.29 -30.14
C ALA A 342 -19.15 -20.53 -30.34
N ALA A 343 -20.01 -20.85 -29.37
CA ALA A 343 -20.87 -22.02 -29.44
C ALA A 343 -22.11 -21.83 -30.31
N THR A 344 -22.61 -20.59 -30.42
CA THR A 344 -23.81 -20.28 -31.21
C THR A 344 -23.47 -19.85 -32.64
N GLY A 345 -22.22 -19.46 -32.91
CA GLY A 345 -21.82 -18.90 -34.19
C GLY A 345 -22.53 -17.58 -34.49
N PHE A 346 -23.03 -16.89 -33.45
CA PHE A 346 -23.79 -15.64 -33.60
C PHE A 346 -22.95 -14.58 -34.31
N ALA A 347 -21.64 -14.51 -34.00
CA ALA A 347 -20.61 -13.72 -34.68
C ALA A 347 -20.97 -12.24 -34.83
N HIS A 348 -21.84 -11.74 -33.95
CA HIS A 348 -22.32 -10.37 -34.02
C HIS A 348 -21.23 -9.43 -33.46
N PRO A 349 -20.82 -8.38 -34.18
CA PRO A 349 -19.72 -7.50 -33.76
C PRO A 349 -19.87 -6.92 -32.35
N ALA A 350 -21.12 -6.66 -31.92
CA ALA A 350 -21.40 -6.17 -30.57
C ALA A 350 -20.96 -7.13 -29.45
N VAL A 351 -21.02 -8.45 -29.66
CA VAL A 351 -20.59 -9.42 -28.63
C VAL A 351 -19.08 -9.40 -28.48
N GLY A 352 -18.35 -9.33 -29.58
CA GLY A 352 -16.89 -9.13 -29.58
C GLY A 352 -16.48 -7.87 -28.83
N VAL A 353 -17.13 -6.74 -29.13
CA VAL A 353 -16.91 -5.46 -28.43
C VAL A 353 -17.19 -5.60 -26.94
N ILE A 354 -18.31 -6.21 -26.54
CA ILE A 354 -18.65 -6.42 -25.12
C ILE A 354 -17.60 -7.29 -24.42
N VAL A 355 -17.20 -8.42 -25.01
CA VAL A 355 -16.19 -9.33 -24.45
C VAL A 355 -14.85 -8.60 -24.28
N ALA A 356 -14.42 -7.84 -25.29
CA ALA A 356 -13.19 -7.06 -25.24
C ALA A 356 -13.24 -6.03 -24.10
N TRP A 357 -14.32 -5.27 -24.00
CA TRP A 357 -14.49 -4.27 -22.94
C TRP A 357 -14.60 -4.86 -21.54
N TRP A 358 -15.32 -5.96 -21.41
CA TRP A 358 -15.44 -6.69 -20.16
C TRP A 358 -14.10 -7.26 -19.71
N ALA A 359 -13.29 -7.79 -20.63
CA ALA A 359 -11.92 -8.17 -20.35
C ALA A 359 -11.08 -6.95 -19.92
N LEU A 360 -11.17 -5.85 -20.67
CA LEU A 360 -10.42 -4.62 -20.42
C LEU A 360 -10.74 -4.00 -19.05
N LEU A 361 -12.02 -3.92 -18.66
CA LEU A 361 -12.45 -3.41 -17.35
C LEU A 361 -11.84 -4.22 -16.19
N ASN A 362 -11.78 -5.54 -16.33
CA ASN A 362 -11.17 -6.39 -15.30
C ASN A 362 -9.63 -6.32 -15.32
N LEU A 363 -9.01 -6.23 -16.50
CA LEU A 363 -7.57 -5.99 -16.62
C LEU A 363 -7.18 -4.64 -16.03
N PHE A 364 -8.00 -3.62 -16.22
CA PHE A 364 -7.83 -2.31 -15.61
C PHE A 364 -7.88 -2.41 -14.08
N ASN A 365 -8.85 -3.14 -13.51
CA ASN A 365 -8.88 -3.37 -12.06
C ASN A 365 -7.71 -4.24 -11.56
N LEU A 366 -7.10 -5.06 -12.40
CA LEU A 366 -5.90 -5.83 -12.07
C LEU A 366 -4.59 -5.03 -12.20
N LEU A 367 -4.64 -3.75 -12.55
CA LEU A 367 -3.42 -2.95 -12.56
C LEU A 367 -2.81 -2.85 -11.16
N PRO A 368 -1.46 -2.80 -11.05
CA PRO A 368 -0.74 -2.81 -9.77
C PRO A 368 -0.79 -1.45 -9.06
N VAL A 369 -1.98 -0.88 -8.89
CA VAL A 369 -2.22 0.48 -8.41
C VAL A 369 -3.38 0.46 -7.42
N ASN A 370 -3.24 1.10 -6.27
CA ASN A 370 -4.35 1.29 -5.34
C ASN A 370 -5.14 2.55 -5.79
N PRO A 371 -6.49 2.59 -5.74
CA PRO A 371 -7.43 1.66 -5.09
C PRO A 371 -7.78 0.37 -5.85
N LEU A 372 -7.20 0.13 -7.04
CA LEU A 372 -7.55 -1.02 -7.88
C LEU A 372 -7.15 -2.35 -7.24
N ASP A 373 -7.83 -3.43 -7.64
CA ASP A 373 -7.65 -4.74 -7.04
C ASP A 373 -6.26 -5.32 -7.20
N GLY A 374 -5.63 -5.13 -8.35
CA GLY A 374 -4.26 -5.57 -8.57
C GLY A 374 -3.29 -4.94 -7.60
N GLY A 375 -3.44 -3.65 -7.31
CA GLY A 375 -2.71 -2.95 -6.27
C GLY A 375 -2.93 -3.56 -4.89
N ARG A 376 -4.18 -3.91 -4.55
CA ARG A 376 -4.54 -4.53 -3.26
C ARG A 376 -3.96 -5.94 -3.10
N VAL A 377 -3.93 -6.74 -4.17
CA VAL A 377 -3.30 -8.07 -4.19
C VAL A 377 -1.80 -7.95 -4.03
N LEU A 378 -1.18 -7.06 -4.81
CA LEU A 378 0.27 -6.85 -4.79
C LEU A 378 0.73 -6.29 -3.45
N ALA A 379 -0.02 -5.38 -2.84
CA ALA A 379 0.22 -4.92 -1.47
C ALA A 379 0.16 -6.11 -0.49
N ALA A 380 -0.87 -6.94 -0.56
CA ALA A 380 -1.02 -8.09 0.34
C ALA A 380 0.13 -9.12 0.21
N VAL A 381 0.58 -9.41 -1.02
CA VAL A 381 1.72 -10.29 -1.31
C VAL A 381 3.04 -9.64 -0.90
N GLY A 382 3.27 -8.39 -1.33
CA GLY A 382 4.49 -7.63 -1.08
C GLY A 382 4.74 -7.32 0.39
N TYR A 383 3.69 -7.14 1.19
CA TYR A 383 3.81 -7.02 2.64
C TYR A 383 4.20 -8.34 3.33
N SER A 384 3.88 -9.48 2.70
CA SER A 384 4.13 -10.81 3.26
C SER A 384 5.51 -11.36 2.87
N LEU A 385 6.04 -10.95 1.72
CA LEU A 385 7.43 -11.19 1.34
C LEU A 385 8.28 -10.10 1.99
N GLY A 386 9.21 -10.47 2.89
CA GLY A 386 10.05 -9.53 3.63
C GLY A 386 10.53 -8.32 2.80
N SER A 387 10.63 -7.15 3.44
CA SER A 387 10.52 -5.83 2.79
C SER A 387 11.35 -5.59 1.52
N ARG A 388 12.47 -6.29 1.30
CA ARG A 388 13.29 -6.10 0.09
C ARG A 388 12.73 -6.85 -1.12
N LEU A 389 12.33 -8.11 -0.95
CA LEU A 389 11.81 -8.93 -2.05
C LEU A 389 10.44 -8.44 -2.53
N GLY A 390 9.57 -8.05 -1.59
CA GLY A 390 8.29 -7.42 -1.92
C GLY A 390 8.47 -6.13 -2.74
N ILE A 391 9.46 -5.30 -2.39
CA ILE A 391 9.79 -4.08 -3.16
C ILE A 391 10.27 -4.42 -4.57
N PHE A 392 11.17 -5.41 -4.72
CA PHE A 392 11.66 -5.80 -6.04
C PHE A 392 10.56 -6.35 -6.95
N LEU A 393 9.67 -7.20 -6.42
CA LEU A 393 8.57 -7.75 -7.19
C LEU A 393 7.54 -6.68 -7.56
N SER A 394 7.19 -5.79 -6.65
CA SER A 394 6.29 -4.68 -6.96
C SER A 394 6.87 -3.74 -8.02
N LEU A 395 8.18 -3.47 -7.95
CA LEU A 395 8.88 -2.66 -8.95
C LEU A 395 8.91 -3.37 -10.31
N GLY A 396 9.17 -4.68 -10.35
CA GLY A 396 9.14 -5.47 -11.57
C GLY A 396 7.76 -5.49 -12.22
N MET A 397 6.70 -5.67 -11.42
CA MET A 397 5.31 -5.61 -11.89
C MET A 397 4.93 -4.23 -12.43
N PHE A 398 5.40 -3.17 -11.77
CA PHE A 398 5.21 -1.81 -12.23
C PHE A 398 5.89 -1.56 -13.57
N VAL A 399 7.16 -1.97 -13.72
CA VAL A 399 7.89 -1.87 -14.99
C VAL A 399 7.21 -2.68 -16.10
N ALA A 400 6.69 -3.87 -15.80
CA ALA A 400 5.93 -4.67 -16.75
C ALA A 400 4.62 -3.97 -17.16
N ALA A 401 3.89 -3.38 -16.20
CA ALA A 401 2.69 -2.61 -16.50
C ALA A 401 2.98 -1.35 -17.33
N LEU A 402 4.11 -0.67 -17.09
CA LEU A 402 4.57 0.43 -17.93
C LEU A 402 4.97 -0.04 -19.34
N GLY A 403 5.62 -1.19 -19.46
CA GLY A 403 5.95 -1.80 -20.75
C GLY A 403 4.70 -2.18 -21.54
N LEU A 404 3.65 -2.64 -20.84
CA LEU A 404 2.35 -2.91 -21.44
C LEU A 404 1.64 -1.60 -21.86
N ALA A 405 1.64 -0.58 -21.00
CA ALA A 405 1.13 0.75 -21.35
C ALA A 405 1.81 1.32 -22.59
N TRP A 406 3.12 1.13 -22.67
CA TRP A 406 3.94 1.53 -23.81
C TRP A 406 3.56 0.76 -25.08
N ALA A 407 3.45 -0.57 -24.99
CA ALA A 407 3.12 -1.42 -26.14
C ALA A 407 1.71 -1.20 -26.70
N PHE A 408 0.78 -0.75 -25.87
CA PHE A 408 -0.63 -0.54 -26.24
C PHE A 408 -1.03 0.93 -26.30
N GLU A 409 -0.10 1.88 -26.17
CA GLU A 409 -0.38 3.35 -26.19
C GLU A 409 -1.36 3.86 -25.10
N ILE A 410 -1.60 3.06 -24.06
CA ILE A 410 -2.59 3.36 -23.00
C ILE A 410 -2.05 4.42 -22.03
N THR A 411 -2.19 5.69 -22.38
CA THR A 411 -1.70 6.84 -21.59
C THR A 411 -2.28 6.88 -20.16
N LEU A 412 -3.52 6.44 -19.98
CA LEU A 412 -4.15 6.37 -18.65
C LEU A 412 -3.41 5.39 -17.72
N LEU A 413 -2.93 4.27 -18.25
CA LEU A 413 -2.21 3.24 -17.50
C LEU A 413 -0.87 3.75 -16.98
N ALA A 414 -0.19 4.61 -17.75
CA ALA A 414 1.03 5.28 -17.35
C ALA A 414 0.83 6.17 -16.11
N VAL A 415 -0.21 7.03 -16.15
CA VAL A 415 -0.55 7.95 -15.05
C VAL A 415 -0.95 7.19 -13.80
N VAL A 416 -1.87 6.22 -13.96
CA VAL A 416 -2.36 5.38 -12.86
C VAL A 416 -1.21 4.59 -12.25
N GLY A 417 -0.34 4.00 -13.09
CA GLY A 417 0.89 3.35 -12.64
C GLY A 417 1.77 4.25 -11.77
N ALA A 418 2.04 5.48 -12.21
CA ALA A 418 2.90 6.41 -11.49
C ALA A 418 2.36 6.77 -10.10
N VAL A 419 1.03 6.97 -10.01
CA VAL A 419 0.33 7.18 -8.73
C VAL A 419 0.47 5.93 -7.85
N GLY A 420 0.28 4.74 -8.41
CA GLY A 420 0.46 3.48 -7.69
C GLY A 420 1.87 3.27 -7.13
N LEU A 421 2.90 3.71 -7.85
CA LEU A 421 4.28 3.66 -7.37
C LEU A 421 4.51 4.59 -6.17
N LEU A 422 3.98 5.81 -6.21
CA LEU A 422 4.09 6.77 -5.10
C LEU A 422 3.39 6.23 -3.85
N GLU A 423 2.21 5.64 -4.02
CA GLU A 423 1.47 5.04 -2.92
C GLU A 423 2.19 3.82 -2.37
N PHE A 424 2.67 2.92 -3.23
CA PHE A 424 3.48 1.77 -2.82
C PHE A 424 4.73 2.20 -2.04
N ALA A 425 5.44 3.24 -2.49
CA ALA A 425 6.59 3.77 -1.76
C ALA A 425 6.19 4.34 -0.39
N SER A 426 5.04 5.01 -0.30
CA SER A 426 4.49 5.52 0.96
C SER A 426 4.16 4.38 1.94
N GLU A 427 3.60 3.30 1.41
CA GLU A 427 3.14 2.10 2.11
C GLU A 427 4.29 1.20 2.56
N ALA A 428 5.31 1.03 1.72
CA ALA A 428 6.56 0.37 2.08
C ALA A 428 7.30 1.14 3.19
N GLY A 429 7.34 2.47 3.07
CA GLY A 429 7.84 3.36 4.13
C GLY A 429 7.06 3.21 5.45
N ALA A 430 5.74 3.08 5.37
CA ALA A 430 4.87 2.85 6.53
C ALA A 430 5.18 1.53 7.24
N ALA A 431 5.43 0.43 6.50
CA ALA A 431 5.83 -0.83 7.10
C ALA A 431 7.23 -0.80 7.74
N ILE A 432 8.18 -0.04 7.17
CA ILE A 432 9.48 0.17 7.81
C ILE A 432 9.29 0.88 9.15
N ARG A 433 8.54 1.99 9.18
CA ARG A 433 8.23 2.73 10.42
C ARG A 433 7.51 1.85 11.44
N PHE A 434 6.55 1.06 11.00
CA PHE A 434 5.83 0.14 11.86
C PHE A 434 6.75 -0.89 12.55
N ARG A 435 7.72 -1.46 11.82
CA ARG A 435 8.73 -2.35 12.41
C ARG A 435 9.61 -1.65 13.45
N GLN A 436 9.95 -0.38 13.24
CA GLN A 436 10.72 0.40 14.22
C GLN A 436 9.90 0.62 15.50
N ILE A 437 8.63 1.01 15.37
CA ILE A 437 7.72 1.24 16.50
C ILE A 437 7.49 -0.05 17.30
N THR A 438 7.38 -1.19 16.63
CA THR A 438 7.16 -2.50 17.28
C THR A 438 8.41 -3.15 17.85
N SER A 439 9.59 -2.53 17.69
CA SER A 439 10.84 -3.06 18.24
C SER A 439 10.97 -2.92 19.76
N SER A 440 10.17 -2.04 20.39
CA SER A 440 10.04 -1.95 21.85
C SER A 440 8.61 -2.32 22.26
N PRO A 441 8.43 -3.26 23.23
CA PRO A 441 7.11 -3.60 23.75
C PRO A 441 6.34 -2.40 24.31
N ARG A 442 7.05 -1.47 24.97
CA ARG A 442 6.46 -0.26 25.55
C ARG A 442 5.94 0.68 24.46
N VAL A 443 6.74 0.90 23.41
CA VAL A 443 6.33 1.72 22.26
C VAL A 443 5.21 1.04 21.44
N ALA A 444 5.20 -0.29 21.36
CA ALA A 444 4.14 -1.03 20.69
C ALA A 444 2.78 -0.89 21.42
N ALA A 445 2.78 -0.84 22.75
CA ALA A 445 1.58 -0.76 23.59
C ALA A 445 0.80 0.58 23.45
N LEU A 446 1.47 1.64 22.99
CA LEU A 446 1.16 3.06 23.19
C LEU A 446 -0.19 3.74 22.85
N SER A 447 -1.35 3.16 22.62
CA SER A 447 -2.50 3.89 21.99
C SER A 447 -2.17 4.68 20.68
N PRO A 448 -3.14 4.92 19.77
CA PRO A 448 -2.88 5.76 18.60
C PRO A 448 -2.58 7.23 18.97
N ALA A 449 -3.22 7.73 20.03
CA ALA A 449 -3.04 9.09 20.52
C ALA A 449 -1.69 9.25 21.23
N GLY A 450 -1.29 8.26 22.03
CA GLY A 450 0.02 8.26 22.69
C GLY A 450 1.17 8.28 21.71
N LEU A 451 1.08 7.47 20.63
CA LEU A 451 2.05 7.50 19.54
C LEU A 451 2.08 8.84 18.81
N ALA A 452 0.92 9.48 18.59
CA ALA A 452 0.84 10.80 17.96
C ALA A 452 1.48 11.88 18.84
N THR A 453 1.22 11.87 20.16
CA THR A 453 1.86 12.75 21.14
C THR A 453 3.38 12.55 21.15
N LEU A 454 3.83 11.29 21.21
CA LEU A 454 5.24 10.93 21.20
C LEU A 454 5.96 11.53 19.99
N LYS A 455 5.40 11.35 18.79
CA LYS A 455 5.95 11.90 17.53
C LYS A 455 5.99 13.42 17.50
N GLY A 456 5.16 14.10 18.30
CA GLY A 456 5.10 15.56 18.40
C GLY A 456 6.17 16.18 19.30
N LEU A 457 6.81 15.42 20.19
CA LEU A 457 7.69 15.97 21.25
C LEU A 457 8.84 16.82 20.73
N ALA A 458 9.53 16.34 19.70
CA ALA A 458 10.68 17.02 19.11
C ALA A 458 10.35 17.62 17.74
N ARG A 459 9.10 18.09 17.57
CA ARG A 459 8.68 18.91 16.42
C ARG A 459 8.71 20.40 16.77
N PRO A 460 9.06 21.27 15.80
CA PRO A 460 8.90 22.70 15.97
C PRO A 460 7.43 23.06 16.26
N SER A 461 7.20 23.97 17.21
CA SER A 461 5.86 24.54 17.42
C SER A 461 5.61 25.64 16.39
N LEU A 462 4.53 25.48 15.62
CA LEU A 462 4.15 26.34 14.50
C LEU A 462 2.94 27.22 14.81
N GLY A 463 2.47 27.21 16.06
CA GLY A 463 1.23 27.84 16.50
C GLY A 463 0.16 26.80 16.80
N GLU A 464 -0.79 27.16 17.64
CA GLU A 464 -1.77 26.24 18.21
C GLU A 464 -2.59 25.47 17.16
N GLU A 465 -3.14 26.17 16.16
CA GLU A 465 -3.91 25.55 15.07
C GLU A 465 -3.08 24.57 14.25
N ALA A 466 -1.84 24.95 13.89
CA ALA A 466 -0.96 24.11 13.11
C ALA A 466 -0.52 22.87 13.91
N ASP A 467 -0.19 23.04 15.19
CA ASP A 467 0.20 21.95 16.08
C ASP A 467 -0.97 20.96 16.28
N GLN A 468 -2.21 21.45 16.43
CA GLN A 468 -3.42 20.63 16.48
C GLN A 468 -3.67 19.87 15.17
N ALA A 469 -3.55 20.54 14.01
CA ALA A 469 -3.72 19.90 12.71
C ALA A 469 -2.68 18.79 12.47
N LEU A 470 -1.42 19.04 12.84
CA LEU A 470 -0.35 18.04 12.79
C LEU A 470 -0.62 16.86 13.73
N PHE A 471 -1.10 17.11 14.94
CA PHE A 471 -1.51 16.05 15.87
C PHE A 471 -2.62 15.19 15.27
N HIS A 472 -3.69 15.78 14.74
CA HIS A 472 -4.78 15.03 14.11
C HIS A 472 -4.33 14.26 12.87
N PHE A 473 -3.39 14.80 12.09
CA PHE A 473 -2.78 14.07 10.99
C PHE A 473 -2.04 12.83 11.49
N GLU A 474 -1.18 12.95 12.50
CA GLU A 474 -0.46 11.82 13.08
C GLU A 474 -1.37 10.81 13.77
N LEU A 475 -2.46 11.27 14.40
CA LEU A 475 -3.45 10.40 15.00
C LEU A 475 -4.09 9.49 13.95
N ARG A 476 -4.53 10.06 12.81
CA ARG A 476 -5.10 9.28 11.69
C ARG A 476 -4.08 8.30 11.11
N GLN A 477 -2.83 8.73 10.93
CA GLN A 477 -1.75 7.86 10.46
C GLN A 477 -1.47 6.71 11.44
N SER A 478 -1.42 7.00 12.75
CA SER A 478 -1.17 6.02 13.82
C SER A 478 -2.32 5.02 13.93
N GLN A 479 -3.56 5.47 13.78
CA GLN A 479 -4.74 4.60 13.71
C GLN A 479 -4.68 3.68 12.49
N ARG A 480 -4.32 4.20 11.30
CA ARG A 480 -4.15 3.39 10.08
C ARG A 480 -3.04 2.34 10.27
N LEU A 481 -1.88 2.75 10.79
CA LEU A 481 -0.76 1.85 11.07
C LEU A 481 -1.17 0.71 12.03
N ARG A 482 -1.88 1.02 13.11
CA ARG A 482 -2.38 0.02 14.07
C ARG A 482 -3.41 -0.94 13.47
N ARG A 483 -4.25 -0.51 12.53
CA ARG A 483 -5.13 -1.43 11.81
C ARG A 483 -4.32 -2.37 10.91
N LEU A 484 -3.36 -1.83 10.15
CA LEU A 484 -2.50 -2.62 9.26
C LEU A 484 -1.59 -3.61 10.01
N ALA A 485 -1.17 -3.25 11.22
CA ALA A 485 -0.39 -4.04 12.16
C ALA A 485 -1.06 -5.34 12.59
N ARG A 486 -2.38 -5.28 12.79
CA ARG A 486 -3.19 -6.41 13.27
C ARG A 486 -3.46 -7.44 12.18
N VAL A 487 -3.09 -7.13 10.93
CA VAL A 487 -3.32 -8.01 9.79
C VAL A 487 -2.20 -9.04 9.69
N THR A 488 -2.55 -10.31 9.87
CA THR A 488 -1.59 -11.41 9.82
C THR A 488 -0.96 -11.53 8.42
N PRO A 489 0.38 -11.61 8.28
CA PRO A 489 1.04 -11.79 6.98
C PRO A 489 0.77 -13.19 6.39
N MET A 490 0.97 -13.35 5.07
CA MET A 490 0.82 -14.64 4.41
C MET A 490 2.01 -15.56 4.69
N THR A 491 1.75 -16.87 4.74
CA THR A 491 2.79 -17.91 4.61
C THR A 491 3.38 -17.92 3.21
N ARG A 492 4.59 -18.48 3.03
CA ARG A 492 5.23 -18.60 1.69
C ARG A 492 4.35 -19.32 0.67
N GLY A 493 3.69 -20.41 1.08
CA GLY A 493 2.78 -21.16 0.21
C GLY A 493 1.56 -20.34 -0.21
N GLN A 494 1.02 -19.51 0.70
CA GLN A 494 -0.06 -18.57 0.38
C GLN A 494 0.40 -17.48 -0.58
N VAL A 495 1.61 -16.93 -0.38
CA VAL A 495 2.18 -15.95 -1.30
C VAL A 495 2.26 -16.51 -2.73
N VAL A 496 2.89 -17.68 -2.90
CA VAL A 496 3.04 -18.30 -4.22
C VAL A 496 1.67 -18.55 -4.85
N ARG A 497 0.72 -19.09 -4.07
CA ARG A 497 -0.64 -19.37 -4.56
C ARG A 497 -1.35 -18.11 -5.04
N TRP A 498 -1.31 -17.02 -4.28
CA TRP A 498 -2.02 -15.79 -4.64
C TRP A 498 -1.33 -15.02 -5.76
N ALA A 499 0.01 -15.03 -5.81
CA ALA A 499 0.75 -14.50 -6.95
C ALA A 499 0.42 -15.27 -8.24
N ALA A 500 0.45 -16.60 -8.19
CA ALA A 500 0.08 -17.45 -9.33
C ALA A 500 -1.37 -17.21 -9.77
N ALA A 501 -2.31 -17.16 -8.82
CA ALA A 501 -3.71 -16.87 -9.12
C ALA A 501 -3.88 -15.51 -9.82
N TYR A 502 -3.19 -14.47 -9.35
CA TYR A 502 -3.18 -13.16 -10.01
C TYR A 502 -2.71 -13.26 -11.47
N PHE A 503 -1.55 -13.87 -11.73
CA PHE A 503 -1.04 -14.00 -13.10
C PHE A 503 -1.93 -14.85 -14.00
N VAL A 504 -2.53 -15.93 -13.48
CA VAL A 504 -3.46 -16.77 -14.23
C VAL A 504 -4.70 -15.99 -14.64
N VAL A 505 -5.31 -15.25 -13.71
CA VAL A 505 -6.50 -14.44 -14.00
C VAL A 505 -6.19 -13.35 -15.02
N THR A 506 -5.08 -12.62 -14.83
CA THR A 506 -4.62 -11.60 -15.79
C THR A 506 -4.36 -12.21 -17.17
N GLY A 507 -3.67 -13.36 -17.23
CA GLY A 507 -3.37 -14.04 -18.50
C GLY A 507 -4.62 -14.52 -19.23
N LEU A 508 -5.61 -15.07 -18.51
CA LEU A 508 -6.87 -15.50 -19.11
C LEU A 508 -7.70 -14.32 -19.63
N LEU A 509 -7.75 -13.21 -18.89
CA LEU A 509 -8.43 -12.00 -19.36
C LEU A 509 -7.74 -11.40 -20.58
N LEU A 510 -6.40 -11.36 -20.60
CA LEU A 510 -5.63 -10.90 -21.75
C LEU A 510 -5.85 -11.80 -22.97
N ALA A 511 -5.89 -13.12 -22.77
CA ALA A 511 -6.19 -14.07 -23.84
C ALA A 511 -7.60 -13.84 -24.42
N LEU A 512 -8.61 -13.59 -23.58
CA LEU A 512 -9.97 -13.28 -24.03
C LEU A 512 -10.03 -11.95 -24.79
N LEU A 513 -9.33 -10.92 -24.32
CA LEU A 513 -9.23 -9.63 -25.01
C LEU A 513 -8.62 -9.79 -26.41
N LEU A 514 -7.47 -10.46 -26.50
CA LEU A 514 -6.76 -10.69 -27.76
C LEU A 514 -7.54 -11.60 -28.71
N ALA A 515 -8.15 -12.67 -28.19
CA ALA A 515 -8.99 -13.56 -28.98
C ALA A 515 -10.21 -12.83 -29.55
N SER A 516 -10.86 -11.97 -28.76
CA SER A 516 -11.97 -11.15 -29.25
C SER A 516 -11.52 -10.16 -30.33
N ALA A 517 -10.40 -9.47 -30.12
CA ALA A 517 -9.85 -8.55 -31.12
C ALA A 517 -9.47 -9.26 -32.44
N ALA A 518 -8.98 -10.51 -32.37
CA ALA A 518 -8.66 -11.31 -33.55
C ALA A 518 -9.90 -11.85 -34.26
N ALA A 519 -10.94 -12.24 -33.52
CA ALA A 519 -12.19 -12.78 -34.08
C ALA A 519 -13.07 -11.69 -34.73
N HIS A 520 -12.90 -10.43 -34.33
CA HIS A 520 -13.67 -9.30 -34.83
C HIS A 520 -12.76 -8.19 -35.37
N PRO A 521 -12.06 -8.42 -36.50
CA PRO A 521 -11.13 -7.44 -37.07
C PRO A 521 -11.82 -6.13 -37.45
N ASP A 522 -13.10 -6.16 -37.84
CA ASP A 522 -13.87 -4.96 -38.20
C ASP A 522 -14.35 -4.14 -36.99
N ALA A 523 -14.11 -4.62 -35.76
CA ALA A 523 -14.28 -3.82 -34.56
C ALA A 523 -13.15 -2.78 -34.44
N THR A 524 -13.07 -1.86 -35.41
CA THR A 524 -12.22 -0.66 -35.39
C THR A 524 -12.35 0.06 -34.06
N LEU A 525 -13.55 0.09 -33.48
CA LEU A 525 -13.81 0.62 -32.16
C LEU A 525 -12.92 -0.01 -31.07
N ALA A 526 -12.75 -1.34 -31.03
CA ALA A 526 -11.91 -1.99 -30.02
C ALA A 526 -10.42 -1.63 -30.18
N ARG A 527 -9.96 -1.38 -31.41
CA ARG A 527 -8.60 -0.89 -31.70
C ARG A 527 -8.43 0.62 -31.44
N GLU A 528 -9.46 1.42 -31.70
CA GLU A 528 -9.52 2.86 -31.38
C GLU A 528 -9.70 3.15 -29.89
N ILE A 529 -10.21 2.19 -29.12
CA ILE A 529 -10.35 2.29 -27.66
C ILE A 529 -9.07 1.87 -26.93
N LEU A 530 -8.27 1.00 -27.55
CA LEU A 530 -6.96 0.62 -27.04
C LEU A 530 -5.91 1.70 -27.32
N ARG A 531 -6.03 2.43 -28.44
CA ARG A 531 -5.31 3.69 -28.72
C ARG A 531 -5.90 4.85 -27.92
#